data_AF-A0A134A307-F1
#
_entry.id   AF-A0A134A307-F1
#
_cell.length_a   1.000
_cell.length_b   1.000
_cell.length_c   1.000
_cell.angle_alpha   90.00
_cell.angle_beta   90.00
_cell.angle_gamma   90.00
#
_symmetry.space_group_name_H-M   'P 1'
#
loop_
_entity.id
_entity.type
_entity.pdbx_description
1 polymer ?
#
loop_
_entity_poly.entity_id
_entity_poly.type
_entity_poly.pdbx_seq_one_letter_code
_entity_poly.pdbx_strand_id
1 'polypeptide(L)'
;MSKDIRVAGGGAVVAVTAGAATLLTPALALAESPSGADLLLPKPAEFVPALIAFLIIWVVLAKLAWPSILSMMEQRQQKIQDDLDAAARSKAEAAESAKSYEARILEANHEADAIISRAKREAEEERSQILARAQRDASDVIAKAHGAVDSERRKAMIELSSSVVDLSVEIASKIIGNDLSEDEQRKLAEKYLAEVSAPDEH
;
A
#
# COMPACT_ATOMS: atom_id res chain seq x y z
N MET A 1 53.54 16.65 -49.29
CA MET A 1 52.12 16.62 -49.72
C MET A 1 51.45 17.83 -49.06
N SER A 2 51.54 18.99 -49.73
CA SER A 2 50.41 19.73 -50.35
C SER A 2 49.30 20.11 -49.37
N LYS A 3 49.22 21.40 -49.04
CA LYS A 3 48.23 22.40 -49.53
C LYS A 3 47.01 22.46 -48.60
N ASP A 4 46.86 23.51 -47.79
CA ASP A 4 46.39 24.86 -48.14
C ASP A 4 44.86 24.98 -48.27
N ILE A 5 44.33 26.04 -47.63
CA ILE A 5 43.33 26.99 -48.19
C ILE A 5 41.85 26.54 -48.18
N ARG A 6 40.82 27.37 -47.88
CA ARG A 6 40.58 28.84 -47.78
C ARG A 6 39.33 29.04 -46.86
N VAL A 7 39.22 30.06 -46.00
CA VAL A 7 38.89 31.50 -46.21
C VAL A 7 37.46 31.79 -46.67
N ALA A 8 36.80 32.70 -45.92
CA ALA A 8 36.15 33.97 -46.36
C ALA A 8 34.98 34.30 -45.41
N GLY A 9 34.71 35.50 -44.91
CA GLY A 9 35.19 36.88 -45.11
C GLY A 9 34.09 37.82 -44.56
N GLY A 10 34.39 38.80 -43.69
CA GLY A 10 34.52 40.24 -44.01
C GLY A 10 33.38 41.04 -43.34
N GLY A 11 33.44 42.30 -42.87
CA GLY A 11 34.40 43.43 -42.73
C GLY A 11 33.75 44.41 -41.69
N ALA A 12 34.25 45.56 -41.24
CA ALA A 12 35.26 46.55 -41.63
C ALA A 12 35.69 47.32 -40.34
N VAL A 13 36.97 47.58 -40.01
CA VAL A 13 37.92 48.65 -40.45
C VAL A 13 37.51 50.10 -40.12
N VAL A 14 38.22 50.70 -39.13
CA VAL A 14 38.78 52.09 -39.13
C VAL A 14 40.04 52.03 -38.26
N ALA A 15 41.24 51.74 -38.77
CA ALA A 15 42.18 52.64 -39.47
C ALA A 15 42.73 53.79 -38.59
N VAL A 16 43.80 53.51 -37.83
CA VAL A 16 44.73 54.53 -37.29
C VAL A 16 46.15 54.08 -37.59
N THR A 17 46.63 54.35 -38.81
CA THR A 17 48.07 54.41 -39.15
C THR A 17 48.28 55.30 -40.36
N ALA A 18 48.95 56.45 -40.19
CA ALA A 18 49.70 57.12 -41.26
C ALA A 18 50.74 58.11 -40.66
N GLY A 19 52.01 57.92 -41.03
CA GLY A 19 53.12 58.90 -40.97
C GLY A 19 53.82 59.01 -39.61
N ALA A 20 54.96 58.35 -39.33
CA ALA A 20 56.27 58.42 -39.98
C ALA A 20 56.86 59.84 -40.07
N ALA A 21 57.83 60.11 -39.18
CA ALA A 21 58.99 61.01 -39.33
C ALA A 21 58.78 62.52 -39.59
N THR A 22 58.75 63.29 -38.50
CA THR A 22 59.29 64.68 -38.45
C THR A 22 59.94 64.97 -37.09
N LEU A 23 60.84 64.09 -36.61
CA LEU A 23 61.64 64.33 -35.39
C LEU A 23 62.91 65.19 -35.63
N LEU A 24 62.89 66.13 -36.58
CA LEU A 24 64.01 67.04 -36.81
C LEU A 24 63.57 68.52 -36.86
N THR A 25 63.17 69.04 -35.71
CA THR A 25 63.27 70.48 -35.37
C THR A 25 63.58 70.63 -33.88
N PRO A 26 64.84 70.51 -33.46
CA PRO A 26 65.29 71.18 -32.26
C PRO A 26 65.55 72.66 -32.61
N ALA A 27 65.08 73.56 -31.75
CA ALA A 27 65.35 75.01 -31.77
C ALA A 27 64.52 75.90 -32.72
N LEU A 28 63.22 76.07 -32.44
CA LEU A 28 62.57 77.41 -32.47
C LEU A 28 61.13 77.37 -31.91
N ALA A 29 60.99 77.15 -30.61
CA ALA A 29 59.81 77.57 -29.85
C ALA A 29 60.25 77.77 -28.40
N LEU A 30 61.17 78.72 -28.25
CA LEU A 30 61.59 79.25 -26.97
C LEU A 30 60.37 79.92 -26.34
N ALA A 31 60.05 79.49 -25.12
CA ALA A 31 59.58 80.36 -24.04
C ALA A 31 58.49 81.38 -24.40
N GLU A 32 57.23 80.98 -24.28
CA GLU A 32 56.21 81.88 -23.73
C GLU A 32 55.91 81.36 -22.32
N SER A 33 56.49 82.02 -21.33
CA SER A 33 56.19 81.77 -19.92
C SER A 33 54.72 82.15 -19.69
N PRO A 34 53.82 81.22 -19.32
CA PRO A 34 52.50 81.62 -18.88
C PRO A 34 52.72 82.32 -17.53
N SER A 35 52.43 83.61 -17.55
CA SER A 35 52.46 84.46 -16.38
C SER A 35 51.62 83.80 -15.27
N GLY A 36 52.13 83.77 -14.04
CA GLY A 36 51.45 83.15 -12.89
C GLY A 36 50.07 83.71 -12.53
N ALA A 37 49.61 84.75 -13.25
CA ALA A 37 48.25 85.29 -13.16
C ALA A 37 47.24 84.53 -14.04
N ASP A 38 47.67 83.90 -15.15
CA ASP A 38 46.82 83.12 -16.06
C ASP A 38 46.51 81.71 -15.51
N LEU A 39 47.24 81.30 -14.46
CA LEU A 39 47.02 80.07 -13.68
C LEU A 39 46.04 80.27 -12.51
N LEU A 40 45.89 81.52 -12.03
CA LEU A 40 45.07 81.86 -10.86
C LEU A 40 43.69 82.40 -11.23
N LEU A 41 43.51 82.94 -12.44
CA LEU A 41 42.21 83.37 -12.99
C LEU A 41 41.82 82.45 -14.16
N PRO A 42 40.93 81.46 -13.96
CA PRO A 42 40.48 80.62 -15.04
C PRO A 42 39.80 81.47 -16.12
N LYS A 43 40.26 81.36 -17.37
CA LYS A 43 39.59 81.97 -18.51
C LYS A 43 38.16 81.41 -18.59
N PRO A 44 37.10 82.24 -18.67
CA PRO A 44 35.72 81.76 -18.73
C PRO A 44 35.46 80.86 -19.96
N ALA A 45 36.34 80.94 -20.97
CA ALA A 45 36.30 80.09 -22.15
C ALA A 45 36.62 78.60 -21.88
N GLU A 46 37.40 78.27 -20.84
CA GLU A 46 37.72 76.86 -20.49
C GLU A 46 36.70 76.26 -19.52
N PHE A 47 35.97 77.09 -18.77
CA PHE A 47 34.94 76.66 -17.84
C PHE A 47 33.72 76.06 -18.55
N VAL A 48 33.32 76.62 -19.70
CA VAL A 48 32.15 76.17 -20.48
C VAL A 48 32.29 74.71 -20.99
N PRO A 49 33.38 74.32 -21.70
CA PRO A 49 33.56 72.93 -22.12
C PRO A 49 33.78 71.96 -20.95
N ALA A 50 34.43 72.40 -19.86
CA ALA A 50 34.56 71.60 -18.64
C ALA A 50 33.20 71.34 -17.98
N LEU A 51 32.32 72.34 -17.92
CA LEU A 51 30.95 72.21 -17.42
C LEU A 51 30.12 71.27 -18.29
N ILE A 52 30.25 71.37 -19.62
CA ILE A 52 29.58 70.46 -20.57
C ILE A 52 30.06 69.02 -20.37
N ALA A 53 31.37 68.80 -20.27
CA ALA A 53 31.93 67.46 -20.01
C ALA A 53 31.44 66.90 -18.66
N PHE A 54 31.40 67.72 -17.60
CA PHE A 54 30.85 67.35 -16.31
C PHE A 54 29.36 66.99 -16.40
N LEU A 55 28.54 67.78 -17.10
CA LEU A 55 27.13 67.51 -17.32
C LEU A 55 26.91 66.21 -18.10
N ILE A 56 27.70 65.93 -19.14
CA ILE A 56 27.61 64.69 -19.89
C ILE A 56 27.89 63.49 -18.97
N ILE A 57 28.98 63.54 -18.19
CA ILE A 57 29.32 62.48 -17.24
C ILE A 57 28.24 62.33 -16.16
N TRP A 58 27.70 63.44 -15.64
CA TRP A 58 26.63 63.44 -14.66
C TRP A 58 25.36 62.78 -15.19
N VAL A 59 24.94 63.11 -16.42
CA VAL A 59 23.77 62.49 -17.06
C VAL A 59 24.00 60.99 -17.28
N VAL A 60 25.18 60.59 -17.71
CA VAL A 60 25.52 59.16 -17.89
C VAL A 60 25.48 58.42 -16.55
N LEU A 61 26.08 58.97 -15.49
CA LEU A 61 26.04 58.37 -14.16
C LEU A 61 24.62 58.31 -13.58
N ALA A 62 23.84 59.38 -13.70
CA ALA A 62 22.46 59.41 -13.24
C ALA A 62 21.60 58.39 -13.98
N LYS A 63 21.80 58.22 -15.29
CA LYS A 63 21.03 57.28 -16.11
C LYS A 63 21.47 55.82 -15.95
N LEU A 64 22.75 55.54 -15.69
CA LEU A 64 23.29 54.17 -15.63
C LEU A 64 23.54 53.67 -14.21
N ALA A 65 24.20 54.46 -13.35
CA ALA A 65 24.61 54.01 -12.02
C ALA A 65 23.44 53.97 -11.04
N TRP A 66 22.59 55.00 -11.06
CA TRP A 66 21.43 55.09 -10.15
C TRP A 66 20.44 53.92 -10.28
N PRO A 67 19.96 53.54 -11.49
CA PRO A 67 19.07 52.40 -11.61
C PRO A 67 19.75 51.06 -11.32
N SER A 68 21.04 50.91 -11.61
CA SER A 68 21.79 49.68 -11.30
C SER A 68 21.89 49.42 -9.80
N ILE A 69 22.17 50.47 -9.01
CA ILE A 69 22.26 50.38 -7.54
C ILE A 69 20.89 50.08 -6.91
N LEU A 70 19.84 50.78 -7.36
CA LEU A 70 18.48 50.52 -6.89
C LEU A 70 18.02 49.10 -7.25
N SER A 71 18.30 48.65 -8.47
CA SER A 71 17.97 47.29 -8.92
C SER A 71 18.66 46.22 -8.06
N MET A 72 19.94 46.41 -7.71
CA MET A 72 20.64 45.47 -6.81
C MET A 72 20.05 45.45 -5.40
N MET A 73 19.61 46.59 -4.87
CA MET A 73 18.94 46.65 -3.56
C MET A 73 17.58 45.97 -3.59
N GLU A 74 16.77 46.25 -4.62
CA GLU A 74 15.46 45.63 -4.82
C GLU A 74 15.59 44.11 -4.99
N GLN A 75 16.54 43.64 -5.80
CA GLN A 75 16.81 42.20 -5.96
C GLN A 75 17.20 41.53 -4.64
N ARG A 76 18.02 42.20 -3.82
CA ARG A 76 18.38 41.68 -2.49
C ARG A 76 17.16 41.62 -1.56
N GLN A 77 16.36 42.69 -1.54
CA GLN A 77 15.15 42.74 -0.73
C GLN A 77 14.16 41.65 -1.17
N GLN A 78 13.88 41.55 -2.47
CA GLN A 78 12.99 40.55 -3.03
C GLN A 78 13.49 39.13 -2.70
N LYS A 79 14.77 38.85 -2.88
CA LYS A 79 15.35 37.54 -2.53
C LYS A 79 15.17 37.20 -1.05
N ILE A 80 15.38 38.17 -0.15
CA ILE A 80 15.20 37.94 1.30
C ILE A 80 13.72 37.65 1.60
N GLN A 81 12.80 38.42 0.99
CA GLN A 81 11.37 38.19 1.17
C GLN A 81 10.95 36.83 0.64
N ASP A 82 11.42 36.45 -0.56
CA ASP A 82 11.13 35.15 -1.16
C ASP A 82 11.71 33.99 -0.33
N ASP A 83 12.94 34.12 0.17
CA ASP A 83 13.59 33.12 1.02
C ASP A 83 12.83 32.97 2.36
N LEU A 84 12.36 34.08 2.95
CA LEU A 84 11.55 34.07 4.18
C LEU A 84 10.17 33.44 3.95
N ASP A 85 9.50 33.80 2.87
CA ASP A 85 8.21 33.25 2.50
C ASP A 85 8.31 31.75 2.18
N ALA A 86 9.36 31.33 1.47
CA ALA A 86 9.64 29.93 1.19
C ALA A 86 9.89 29.14 2.49
N ALA A 87 10.67 29.69 3.41
CA ALA A 87 10.90 29.08 4.72
C ALA A 87 9.61 28.98 5.54
N ALA A 88 8.77 30.02 5.53
CA ALA A 88 7.48 30.01 6.22
C ALA A 88 6.52 28.97 5.63
N ARG A 89 6.42 28.89 4.29
CA ARG A 89 5.61 27.87 3.60
C ARG A 89 6.11 26.46 3.89
N SER A 90 7.42 26.22 3.78
CA SER A 90 8.02 24.91 4.09
C SER A 90 7.74 24.48 5.52
N LYS A 91 7.82 25.40 6.48
CA LYS A 91 7.48 25.12 7.89
C LYS A 91 6.00 24.81 8.07
N ALA A 92 5.11 25.53 7.38
CA ALA A 92 3.67 25.29 7.43
C ALA A 92 3.31 23.93 6.81
N GLU A 93 3.85 23.60 5.63
CA GLU A 93 3.66 22.32 4.96
C GLU A 93 4.20 21.15 5.78
N ALA A 94 5.36 21.31 6.43
CA ALA A 94 5.92 20.31 7.32
C ALA A 94 5.02 20.08 8.55
N ALA A 95 4.49 21.15 9.14
CA ALA A 95 3.57 21.06 10.27
C ALA A 95 2.23 20.42 9.89
N GLU A 96 1.68 20.76 8.72
CA GLU A 96 0.46 20.14 8.18
C GLU A 96 0.69 18.66 7.87
N SER A 97 1.81 18.33 7.22
CA SER A 97 2.20 16.94 6.94
C SER A 97 2.30 16.15 8.24
N ALA A 98 3.00 16.67 9.25
CA ALA A 98 3.12 16.01 10.56
C ALA A 98 1.75 15.75 11.22
N LYS A 99 0.85 16.73 11.21
CA LYS A 99 -0.54 16.55 11.70
C LYS A 99 -1.29 15.49 10.92
N SER A 100 -1.14 15.48 9.59
CA SER A 100 -1.80 14.48 8.74
C SER A 100 -1.26 13.07 8.99
N TYR A 101 0.04 12.93 9.25
CA TYR A 101 0.66 11.66 9.63
C TYR A 101 0.15 11.17 10.98
N GLU A 102 0.11 12.05 11.98
CA GLU A 102 -0.42 11.73 13.31
C GLU A 102 -1.89 11.29 13.23
N ALA A 103 -2.72 12.02 12.47
CA ALA A 103 -4.10 11.64 12.23
C ALA A 103 -4.22 10.27 11.53
N ARG A 104 -3.38 9.98 10.53
CA ARG A 104 -3.35 8.67 9.86
C ARG A 104 -2.94 7.54 10.80
N ILE A 105 -2.00 7.77 11.71
CA ILE A 105 -1.60 6.78 12.72
C ILE A 105 -2.75 6.51 13.69
N LEU A 106 -3.45 7.55 14.15
CA LEU A 106 -4.62 7.38 15.01
C LEU A 106 -5.73 6.60 14.30
N GLU A 107 -6.04 6.94 13.04
CA GLU A 107 -7.03 6.22 12.24
C GLU A 107 -6.63 4.76 12.03
N ALA A 108 -5.36 4.48 11.70
CA ALA A 108 -4.87 3.12 11.53
C ALA A 108 -4.96 2.29 12.82
N ASN A 109 -4.71 2.89 13.99
CA ASN A 109 -4.90 2.22 15.28
C ASN A 109 -6.38 1.93 15.54
N HIS A 110 -7.27 2.89 15.27
CA HIS A 110 -8.72 2.69 15.39
C HIS A 110 -9.23 1.58 14.47
N GLU A 111 -8.76 1.54 13.23
CA GLU A 111 -9.11 0.50 12.27
C GLU A 111 -8.57 -0.87 12.72
N ALA A 112 -7.34 -0.94 13.22
CA ALA A 112 -6.76 -2.16 13.78
C ALA A 112 -7.58 -2.69 14.97
N ASP A 113 -7.94 -1.82 15.91
CA ASP A 113 -8.79 -2.18 17.06
C ASP A 113 -10.18 -2.64 16.61
N ALA A 114 -10.76 -1.99 15.60
CA ALA A 114 -12.04 -2.39 15.02
C ALA A 114 -11.96 -3.77 14.34
N ILE A 115 -10.88 -4.06 13.62
CA ILE A 115 -10.61 -5.37 13.00
C ILE A 115 -10.48 -6.44 14.09
N ILE A 116 -9.68 -6.18 15.13
CA ILE A 116 -9.49 -7.13 16.24
C ILE A 116 -10.82 -7.39 16.97
N SER A 117 -11.60 -6.35 17.23
CA SER A 117 -12.91 -6.49 17.88
C SER A 117 -13.89 -7.28 17.00
N ARG A 118 -13.90 -7.04 15.68
CA ARG A 118 -14.74 -7.78 14.74
C ARG A 118 -14.33 -9.25 14.67
N ALA A 119 -13.04 -9.52 14.54
CA ALA A 119 -12.50 -10.88 14.49
C ALA A 119 -12.81 -11.66 15.77
N LYS A 120 -12.69 -11.04 16.95
CA LYS A 120 -13.07 -11.68 18.23
C LYS A 120 -14.56 -12.01 18.29
N ARG A 121 -15.43 -11.09 17.84
CA ARG A 121 -16.88 -11.32 17.81
C ARG A 121 -17.25 -12.45 16.85
N GLU A 122 -16.67 -12.43 15.66
CA GLU A 122 -16.89 -13.47 14.63
C GLU A 122 -16.38 -14.83 15.10
N ALA A 123 -15.20 -14.88 15.74
CA ALA A 123 -14.66 -16.12 16.30
C ALA A 123 -15.54 -16.69 17.42
N GLU A 124 -16.09 -15.86 18.31
CA GLU A 124 -16.98 -16.34 19.36
C GLU A 124 -18.34 -16.80 18.79
N GLU A 125 -18.85 -16.10 17.77
CA GLU A 125 -20.05 -16.53 17.06
C GLU A 125 -19.84 -17.88 16.35
N GLU A 126 -18.73 -18.02 15.61
CA GLU A 126 -18.36 -19.26 14.93
C GLU A 126 -18.16 -20.40 15.94
N ARG A 127 -17.47 -20.14 17.05
CA ARG A 127 -17.29 -21.11 18.14
C ARG A 127 -18.64 -21.58 18.68
N SER A 128 -19.56 -20.65 18.96
CA SER A 128 -20.91 -20.98 19.42
C SER A 128 -21.67 -21.83 18.39
N GLN A 129 -21.57 -21.47 17.10
CA GLN A 129 -22.18 -22.25 16.03
C GLN A 129 -21.60 -23.67 15.91
N ILE A 130 -20.27 -23.81 16.00
CA ILE A 130 -19.59 -25.11 15.95
C ILE A 130 -20.02 -25.97 17.14
N LEU A 131 -20.04 -25.41 18.36
CA LEU A 131 -20.48 -26.14 19.55
C LEU A 131 -21.96 -26.57 19.43
N ALA A 132 -22.83 -25.67 18.97
CA ALA A 132 -24.24 -25.99 18.76
C ALA A 132 -24.44 -27.09 17.70
N ARG A 133 -23.69 -27.07 16.59
CA ARG A 133 -23.70 -28.13 15.58
C ARG A 133 -23.19 -29.44 16.15
N ALA A 134 -22.03 -29.43 16.81
CA ALA A 134 -21.46 -30.62 17.43
C ALA A 134 -22.41 -31.27 18.44
N GLN A 135 -23.13 -30.47 19.23
CA GLN A 135 -24.10 -31.00 20.19
C GLN A 135 -25.36 -31.58 19.53
N ARG A 136 -25.83 -30.99 18.42
CA ARG A 136 -26.91 -31.57 17.61
C ARG A 136 -26.45 -32.88 16.97
N ASP A 137 -25.28 -32.89 16.34
CA ASP A 137 -24.73 -34.07 15.68
C ASP A 137 -24.52 -35.21 16.69
N ALA A 138 -24.00 -34.90 17.89
CA ALA A 138 -23.86 -35.88 18.97
C ALA A 138 -25.22 -36.44 19.41
N SER A 139 -26.24 -35.59 19.54
CA SER A 139 -27.60 -36.02 19.89
C SER A 139 -28.20 -36.92 18.80
N ASP A 140 -28.00 -36.57 17.53
CA ASP A 140 -28.47 -37.35 16.39
C ASP A 140 -27.77 -38.72 16.30
N VAL A 141 -26.46 -38.76 16.58
CA VAL A 141 -25.70 -40.02 16.64
C VAL A 141 -26.21 -40.91 17.76
N ILE A 142 -26.47 -40.35 18.95
CA ILE A 142 -27.03 -41.10 20.08
C ILE A 142 -28.42 -41.62 19.74
N ALA A 143 -29.29 -40.80 19.14
CA ALA A 143 -30.63 -41.22 18.73
C ALA A 143 -30.59 -42.35 17.69
N LYS A 144 -29.70 -42.26 16.69
CA LYS A 144 -29.48 -43.32 15.70
C LYS A 144 -28.94 -44.59 16.35
N ALA A 145 -28.00 -44.47 17.29
CA ALA A 145 -27.45 -45.62 18.01
C ALA A 145 -28.52 -46.35 18.83
N HIS A 146 -29.39 -45.63 19.54
CA HIS A 146 -30.54 -46.22 20.24
C HIS A 146 -31.48 -46.95 19.28
N GLY A 147 -31.83 -46.33 18.15
CA GLY A 147 -32.67 -46.98 17.13
C GLY A 147 -32.04 -48.25 16.55
N ALA A 148 -30.72 -48.24 16.31
CA ALA A 148 -29.98 -49.40 15.85
C ALA A 148 -29.95 -50.53 16.90
N VAL A 149 -29.68 -50.19 18.16
CA VAL A 149 -29.70 -51.14 19.29
C VAL A 149 -31.08 -51.79 19.44
N ASP A 150 -32.16 -51.01 19.36
CA ASP A 150 -33.52 -51.55 19.46
C ASP A 150 -33.86 -52.48 18.28
N SER A 151 -33.42 -52.12 17.08
CA SER A 151 -33.58 -52.98 15.90
C SER A 151 -32.79 -54.29 16.05
N GLU A 152 -31.55 -54.22 16.53
CA GLU A 152 -30.70 -55.40 16.69
C GLU A 152 -31.20 -56.30 17.83
N ARG A 153 -31.70 -55.71 18.93
CA ARG A 153 -32.37 -56.45 20.00
C ARG A 153 -33.59 -57.21 19.51
N ARG A 154 -34.41 -56.60 18.65
CA ARG A 154 -35.56 -57.27 18.04
C ARG A 154 -35.13 -58.45 17.18
N LYS A 155 -34.10 -58.29 16.35
CA LYS A 155 -33.54 -59.39 15.53
C LYS A 155 -33.01 -60.53 16.41
N ALA A 156 -32.20 -60.20 17.41
CA ALA A 156 -31.65 -61.19 18.34
C ALA A 156 -32.74 -61.96 19.09
N MET A 157 -33.85 -61.29 19.46
CA MET A 157 -34.98 -61.96 20.11
C MET A 157 -35.72 -62.92 19.17
N ILE A 158 -35.87 -62.56 17.90
CA ILE A 158 -36.47 -63.43 16.87
C ILE A 158 -35.58 -64.66 16.64
N GLU A 159 -34.27 -64.46 16.50
CA GLU A 159 -33.28 -65.53 16.31
C GLU A 159 -33.24 -66.46 17.53
N LEU A 160 -33.21 -65.92 18.74
CA LEU A 160 -33.27 -66.71 19.98
C LEU A 160 -34.56 -67.53 20.06
N SER A 161 -35.70 -66.95 19.69
CA SER A 161 -36.98 -67.67 19.68
C SER A 161 -36.96 -68.83 18.68
N SER A 162 -36.37 -68.63 17.50
CA SER A 162 -36.18 -69.71 16.52
C SER A 162 -35.28 -70.82 17.07
N SER A 163 -34.13 -70.47 17.65
CA SER A 163 -33.20 -71.45 18.23
C SER A 163 -33.83 -72.24 19.38
N VAL A 164 -34.68 -71.62 20.19
CA VAL A 164 -35.41 -72.32 21.28
C VAL A 164 -36.43 -73.30 20.71
N VAL A 165 -37.13 -72.95 19.63
CA VAL A 165 -38.06 -73.86 18.94
C VAL A 165 -37.30 -75.05 18.36
N ASP A 166 -36.20 -74.80 17.64
CA ASP A 166 -35.37 -75.85 17.03
C ASP A 166 -34.82 -76.81 18.10
N LEU A 167 -34.30 -76.27 19.22
CA LEU A 167 -33.81 -77.07 20.34
C LEU A 167 -34.94 -77.87 21.00
N SER A 168 -36.14 -77.30 21.12
CA SER A 168 -37.31 -78.01 21.68
C SER A 168 -37.74 -79.18 20.80
N VAL A 169 -37.72 -79.01 19.47
CA VAL A 169 -38.00 -80.08 18.49
C VAL A 169 -36.92 -81.16 18.54
N GLU A 170 -35.65 -80.78 18.67
CA GLU A 170 -34.54 -81.73 18.82
C GLU A 170 -34.69 -82.57 20.10
N ILE A 171 -35.00 -81.94 21.24
CA ILE A 171 -35.23 -82.62 22.51
C ILE A 171 -36.44 -83.58 22.39
N ALA A 172 -37.56 -83.11 21.84
CA ALA A 172 -38.75 -83.95 21.64
C ALA A 172 -38.45 -85.15 20.73
N SER A 173 -37.75 -84.94 19.61
CA SER A 173 -37.33 -86.00 18.69
C SER A 173 -36.41 -87.01 19.39
N LYS A 174 -35.52 -86.55 20.27
CA LYS A 174 -34.60 -87.42 21.01
C LYS A 174 -35.31 -88.24 22.07
N ILE A 175 -36.28 -87.67 22.80
CA ILE A 175 -37.12 -88.42 23.76
C ILE A 175 -37.89 -89.52 23.02
N ILE A 176 -38.56 -89.17 21.92
CA ILE A 176 -39.32 -90.13 21.09
C ILE A 176 -38.39 -91.18 20.46
N GLY A 177 -37.18 -90.81 20.05
CA GLY A 177 -36.23 -91.73 19.42
C GLY A 177 -35.56 -92.73 20.38
N ASN A 178 -35.47 -92.42 21.69
CA ASN A 178 -34.72 -93.23 22.66
C ASN A 178 -35.62 -94.10 23.56
N ASP A 179 -36.89 -93.75 23.80
CA ASP A 179 -37.79 -94.48 24.72
C ASP A 179 -38.81 -95.40 24.03
N LEU A 180 -38.88 -95.40 22.70
CA LEU A 180 -39.96 -96.10 21.99
C LEU A 180 -39.72 -97.63 21.90
N SER A 181 -40.15 -98.37 22.93
CA SER A 181 -40.29 -99.83 22.89
C SER A 181 -41.46 -100.26 21.98
N GLU A 182 -41.39 -101.47 21.40
CA GLU A 182 -42.43 -102.02 20.51
C GLU A 182 -43.85 -101.97 21.11
N ASP A 183 -43.98 -102.06 22.44
CA ASP A 183 -45.26 -102.02 23.15
C ASP A 183 -45.90 -100.63 23.18
N GLU A 184 -45.12 -99.54 23.21
CA GLU A 184 -45.65 -98.17 23.22
C GLU A 184 -46.10 -97.71 21.83
N GLN A 185 -45.41 -98.15 20.77
CA GLN A 185 -45.82 -97.91 19.37
C GLN A 185 -47.21 -98.49 19.10
N ARG A 186 -47.48 -99.68 19.65
CA ARG A 186 -48.76 -100.38 19.49
C ARG A 186 -49.90 -99.65 20.21
N LYS A 187 -49.66 -99.16 21.43
CA LYS A 187 -50.61 -98.36 22.21
C LYS A 187 -50.94 -97.02 21.55
N LEU A 188 -49.95 -96.36 20.97
CA LEU A 188 -50.16 -95.08 20.28
C LEU A 188 -50.96 -95.26 18.98
N ALA A 189 -50.69 -96.33 18.23
CA ALA A 189 -51.46 -96.71 17.05
C ALA A 189 -52.92 -97.05 17.39
N GLU A 190 -53.17 -97.78 18.47
CA GLU A 190 -54.52 -98.06 18.96
C GLU A 190 -55.26 -96.79 19.40
N LYS A 191 -54.57 -95.83 20.03
CA LYS A 191 -55.15 -94.55 20.45
C LYS A 191 -55.51 -93.64 19.27
N TYR A 192 -54.65 -93.54 18.25
CA TYR A 192 -54.99 -92.82 17.01
C TYR A 192 -56.12 -93.50 16.23
N LEU A 193 -56.15 -94.83 16.20
CA LEU A 193 -57.24 -95.56 15.58
C LEU A 193 -58.55 -95.34 16.34
N ALA A 194 -58.53 -95.26 17.68
CA ALA A 194 -59.71 -94.95 18.49
C ALA A 194 -60.20 -93.50 18.31
N GLU A 195 -59.30 -92.53 18.11
CA GLU A 195 -59.64 -91.11 17.96
C GLU A 195 -60.10 -90.77 16.52
N VAL A 196 -59.60 -91.48 15.50
CA VAL A 196 -60.07 -91.39 14.10
C VAL A 196 -61.31 -92.26 13.83
N SER A 197 -61.54 -93.30 14.64
CA SER A 197 -62.75 -94.13 14.56
C SER A 197 -63.88 -93.65 15.47
N ALA A 198 -63.65 -92.59 16.26
CA ALA A 198 -64.72 -91.85 16.92
C ALA A 198 -65.48 -91.08 15.83
N PRO A 199 -66.75 -91.44 15.52
CA PRO A 199 -67.48 -90.85 14.41
C PRO A 199 -67.66 -89.34 14.60
N ASP A 200 -67.57 -88.60 13.49
CA ASP A 200 -68.01 -87.21 13.37
C ASP A 200 -69.43 -87.05 13.95
N GLU A 201 -69.54 -86.34 15.08
CA GLU A 201 -70.73 -85.55 15.40
C GLU A 201 -70.35 -84.07 15.26
N HIS A 202 -70.24 -83.62 14.00
CA HIS A 202 -70.93 -82.45 13.42
C HIS A 202 -70.56 -82.23 11.95
#